data_AF-R4M2C0-F1
#
_entry.id   AF-R4M2C0-F1
#
_cell.length_a   1.000
_cell.length_b   1.000
_cell.length_c   1.000
_cell.angle_alpha   90.00
_cell.angle_beta   90.00
_cell.angle_gamma   90.00
#
_symmetry.space_group_name_H-M   'P 1'
#
loop_
_entity.id
_entity.type
_entity.pdbx_description
1 polymer ?
#
loop_
_entity_poly.entity_id
_entity_poly.type
_entity_poly.pdbx_seq_one_letter_code
_entity_poly.pdbx_strand_id
1 'polypeptide(L)'
;MKPVRAAARAMLGTLFVVSGVRVLLDPDSKVPAAKRVTDKAGPLIERVDPRIPSDARSLVRIKAGADVAAGLLLATGRLTRPSAVVLAAGLVPTTVAGHPFWSAAKEERQQHQTHFLKNLGLLGGLLLAAADTEGKPGLKYRTTHAIDRSQRSARRAVRTARREAKIAAVSAAAARKLPG
;
A
#
# COMPACT_ATOMS: atom_id res chain seq x y z
N MET A 1 19.09 -0.15 -13.18
CA MET A 1 18.20 0.17 -12.03
C MET A 1 17.49 -1.04 -11.38
N LYS A 2 17.07 -2.09 -12.12
CA LYS A 2 16.40 -3.27 -11.52
C LYS A 2 17.18 -3.95 -10.35
N PRO A 3 18.50 -4.17 -10.41
CA PRO A 3 19.22 -4.84 -9.33
C PRO A 3 19.29 -4.00 -8.05
N VAL A 4 19.47 -2.68 -8.17
CA VAL A 4 19.49 -1.76 -7.02
C VAL A 4 18.14 -1.77 -6.28
N ARG A 5 17.03 -1.77 -7.02
CA ARG A 5 15.69 -1.85 -6.41
C ARG A 5 15.44 -3.18 -5.72
N ALA A 6 15.87 -4.30 -6.32
CA ALA A 6 15.75 -5.61 -5.70
C ALA A 6 16.57 -5.68 -4.39
N ALA A 7 17.81 -5.22 -4.42
CA ALA A 7 18.67 -5.14 -3.25
C ALA A 7 18.06 -4.26 -2.15
N ALA A 8 17.59 -3.07 -2.47
CA ALA A 8 16.97 -2.15 -1.51
C ALA A 8 15.74 -2.78 -0.81
N ARG A 9 14.89 -3.49 -1.57
CA ARG A 9 13.72 -4.18 -1.00
C ARG A 9 14.10 -5.37 -0.15
N ALA A 10 15.10 -6.14 -0.55
CA ALA A 10 15.62 -7.23 0.25
C ALA A 10 16.20 -6.72 1.58
N MET A 11 16.94 -5.61 1.56
CA MET A 11 17.48 -4.98 2.76
C MET A 11 16.36 -4.45 3.67
N LEU A 12 15.37 -3.74 3.11
CA LEU A 12 14.22 -3.25 3.89
C LEU A 12 13.42 -4.41 4.49
N GLY A 13 13.10 -5.43 3.68
CA GLY A 13 12.31 -6.58 4.11
C GLY A 13 12.99 -7.43 5.19
N THR A 14 14.32 -7.60 5.11
CA THR A 14 15.10 -8.42 6.06
C THR A 14 14.85 -8.02 7.51
N LEU A 15 14.81 -6.72 7.83
CA LEU A 15 14.60 -6.26 9.20
C LEU A 15 13.24 -6.72 9.76
N PHE A 16 12.18 -6.62 8.95
CA PHE A 16 10.83 -7.02 9.35
C PHE A 16 10.70 -8.54 9.46
N VAL A 17 11.35 -9.29 8.57
CA VAL A 17 11.38 -10.76 8.65
C VAL A 17 12.09 -11.20 9.93
N VAL A 18 13.30 -10.72 10.18
CA VAL A 18 14.09 -11.12 11.36
C VAL A 18 13.38 -10.70 12.65
N SER A 19 12.89 -9.45 12.72
CA SER A 19 12.15 -8.98 13.88
C SER A 19 10.85 -9.78 14.09
N GLY A 20 10.09 -10.03 13.03
CA GLY A 20 8.84 -10.78 13.10
C GLY A 20 9.06 -12.23 13.54
N VAL A 21 10.06 -12.93 13.00
CA VAL A 21 10.41 -14.30 13.42
C VAL A 21 10.78 -14.33 14.90
N ARG A 22 11.61 -13.39 15.38
CA ARG A 22 11.96 -13.31 16.81
C ARG A 22 10.73 -13.13 17.70
N VAL A 23 9.78 -12.29 17.29
CA VAL A 23 8.53 -12.06 18.03
C VAL A 23 7.58 -13.26 17.94
N LEU A 24 7.59 -14.03 16.86
CA LEU A 24 6.83 -15.28 16.79
C LEU A 24 7.39 -16.37 17.71
N LEU A 25 8.72 -16.42 17.86
CA LEU A 25 9.40 -17.34 18.77
C LEU A 25 9.22 -16.94 20.25
N ASP A 26 9.26 -15.64 20.55
CA ASP A 26 9.01 -15.10 21.88
C ASP A 26 8.03 -13.91 21.84
N PRO A 27 6.71 -14.19 21.80
CA PRO A 27 5.68 -13.14 21.76
C PRO A 27 5.61 -12.33 23.06
N ASP A 28 5.97 -12.95 24.18
CA ASP A 28 5.78 -12.37 25.52
C ASP A 28 6.69 -11.18 25.77
N SER A 29 7.86 -11.16 25.13
CA SER A 29 8.76 -9.99 25.11
C SER A 29 8.11 -8.69 24.60
N LYS A 30 7.05 -8.76 23.78
CA LYS A 30 6.37 -7.59 23.19
C LYS A 30 4.99 -7.32 23.77
N VAL A 31 4.44 -8.23 24.57
CA VAL A 31 3.12 -8.06 25.20
C VAL A 31 3.02 -6.79 26.06
N PRO A 32 4.00 -6.44 26.91
CA PRO A 32 3.92 -5.21 27.73
C PRO A 32 3.87 -3.94 26.88
N ALA A 33 4.62 -3.90 25.78
CA ALA A 33 4.59 -2.77 24.84
C ALA A 33 3.28 -2.71 24.05
N ALA A 34 2.75 -3.87 23.67
CA ALA A 34 1.45 -3.96 22.99
C ALA A 34 0.30 -3.51 23.89
N LYS A 35 0.29 -3.91 25.16
CA LYS A 35 -0.71 -3.46 26.14
C LYS A 35 -0.80 -1.94 26.22
N ARG A 36 0.32 -1.20 26.22
CA ARG A 36 0.30 0.28 26.22
C ARG A 36 -0.48 0.89 25.04
N VAL A 37 -0.53 0.20 23.90
CA VAL A 37 -1.31 0.61 22.72
C VAL A 37 -2.73 0.10 22.84
N THR A 38 -2.92 -1.17 23.20
CA THR A 38 -4.25 -1.79 23.31
C THR A 38 -5.07 -1.20 24.45
N ASP A 39 -4.46 -0.76 25.55
CA ASP A 39 -5.16 -0.12 26.66
C ASP A 39 -5.70 1.27 26.26
N LYS A 40 -5.03 1.96 25.32
CA LYS A 40 -5.45 3.27 24.81
C LYS A 40 -6.34 3.18 23.57
N ALA A 41 -6.11 2.20 22.71
CA ALA A 41 -6.78 2.03 21.42
C ALA A 41 -7.79 0.88 21.40
N GLY A 42 -7.79 -0.02 22.38
CA GLY A 42 -8.70 -1.16 22.51
C GLY A 42 -10.17 -0.76 22.48
N PRO A 43 -10.61 0.29 23.20
CA PRO A 43 -11.99 0.77 23.14
C PRO A 43 -12.39 1.30 21.76
N LEU A 44 -11.42 1.75 20.94
CA LEU A 44 -11.66 2.16 19.55
C LEU A 44 -11.68 0.95 18.61
N ILE A 45 -10.84 -0.06 18.85
CA ILE A 45 -10.78 -1.29 18.06
C ILE A 45 -12.06 -2.12 18.24
N GLU A 46 -12.54 -2.27 19.47
CA GLU A 46 -13.80 -2.98 19.78
C GLU A 46 -15.03 -2.30 19.16
N ARG A 47 -15.01 -0.97 19.02
CA ARG A 47 -16.06 -0.19 18.35
C ARG A 47 -16.04 -0.35 16.83
N VAL A 48 -14.88 -0.66 16.24
CA VAL A 48 -14.75 -0.85 14.79
C VAL A 48 -15.24 -2.23 14.38
N ASP A 49 -14.81 -3.29 15.07
CA ASP A 49 -15.30 -4.65 14.84
C ASP A 49 -15.10 -5.54 16.07
N PRO A 50 -16.18 -6.09 16.67
CA PRO A 50 -16.11 -6.98 17.84
C PRO A 50 -15.33 -8.28 17.60
N ARG A 51 -15.06 -8.64 16.33
CA ARG A 51 -14.35 -9.86 15.95
C ARG A 51 -12.82 -9.71 16.03
N ILE A 52 -12.31 -8.48 16.21
CA ILE A 52 -10.88 -8.26 16.32
C ILE A 52 -10.42 -8.65 17.73
N PRO A 53 -9.48 -9.61 17.88
CA PRO A 53 -8.99 -9.99 19.20
C PRO A 53 -8.38 -8.78 19.92
N SER A 54 -8.92 -8.40 21.08
CA SER A 54 -8.36 -7.37 21.96
C SER A 54 -7.24 -7.90 22.86
N ASP A 55 -6.96 -9.21 22.80
CA ASP A 55 -5.84 -9.82 23.50
C ASP A 55 -4.49 -9.35 22.92
N ALA A 56 -3.68 -8.69 23.75
CA ALA A 56 -2.39 -8.14 23.38
C ALA A 56 -1.43 -9.19 22.81
N ARG A 57 -1.46 -10.43 23.33
CA ARG A 57 -0.60 -11.53 22.82
C ARG A 57 -1.02 -11.94 21.41
N SER A 58 -2.32 -12.06 21.17
CA SER A 58 -2.87 -12.38 19.84
C SER A 58 -2.52 -11.30 18.81
N LEU A 59 -2.65 -10.02 19.17
CA LEU A 59 -2.27 -8.89 18.30
C LEU A 59 -0.78 -8.88 17.96
N VAL A 60 0.07 -9.16 18.95
CA VAL A 60 1.53 -9.27 18.74
C VAL A 60 1.84 -10.38 17.73
N ARG A 61 1.23 -11.55 17.86
CA ARG A 61 1.43 -12.67 16.93
C ARG A 61 0.94 -12.38 15.53
N ILE A 62 -0.26 -11.81 15.40
CA ILE A 62 -0.84 -11.44 14.10
C ILE A 62 0.07 -10.42 13.39
N LYS A 63 0.49 -9.39 14.11
CA LYS A 63 1.39 -8.37 13.57
C LYS A 63 2.74 -8.96 13.17
N ALA A 64 3.33 -9.83 14.00
CA ALA A 64 4.59 -10.48 13.69
C ALA A 64 4.49 -11.39 12.45
N GLY A 65 3.39 -12.14 12.33
CA GLY A 65 3.10 -12.91 11.12
C GLY A 65 2.96 -12.04 9.88
N ALA A 66 2.26 -10.90 10.00
CA ALA A 66 2.14 -9.92 8.92
C ALA A 66 3.49 -9.30 8.53
N ASP A 67 4.35 -8.98 9.49
CA ASP A 67 5.70 -8.46 9.24
C ASP A 67 6.57 -9.45 8.47
N VAL A 68 6.53 -10.74 8.85
CA VAL A 68 7.26 -11.80 8.14
C VAL A 68 6.74 -11.97 6.72
N ALA A 69 5.42 -12.11 6.56
CA ALA A 69 4.81 -12.31 5.25
C ALA A 69 5.06 -11.11 4.32
N ALA A 70 4.79 -9.88 4.79
CA ALA A 70 5.01 -8.67 4.03
C ALA A 70 6.50 -8.40 3.77
N GLY A 71 7.38 -8.71 4.73
CA GLY A 71 8.83 -8.60 4.55
C GLY A 71 9.37 -9.53 3.47
N LEU A 72 8.91 -10.79 3.43
CA LEU A 72 9.26 -11.76 2.40
C LEU A 72 8.69 -11.36 1.03
N LEU A 73 7.43 -10.91 0.97
CA LEU A 73 6.80 -10.41 -0.26
C LEU A 73 7.55 -9.19 -0.81
N LEU A 74 7.91 -8.24 0.06
CA LEU A 74 8.71 -7.08 -0.31
C LEU A 74 10.07 -7.50 -0.86
N ALA A 75 10.80 -8.37 -0.16
CA ALA A 75 12.12 -8.86 -0.54
C ALA A 75 12.11 -9.63 -1.87
N THR A 76 11.10 -10.49 -2.08
CA THR A 76 10.93 -11.26 -3.32
C THR A 76 10.39 -10.43 -4.49
N GLY A 77 10.00 -9.17 -4.24
CA GLY A 77 9.44 -8.30 -5.27
C GLY A 77 7.99 -8.61 -5.63
N ARG A 78 7.29 -9.44 -4.85
CA ARG A 78 5.89 -9.81 -5.08
C ARG A 78 4.98 -8.95 -4.22
N LEU A 79 3.95 -8.33 -4.80
CA LEU A 79 3.04 -7.44 -4.06
C LEU A 79 3.79 -6.36 -3.25
N THR A 80 4.85 -5.78 -3.83
CA THR A 80 5.75 -4.82 -3.15
C THR A 80 5.04 -3.64 -2.52
N ARG A 81 4.11 -3.03 -3.26
CA ARG A 81 3.37 -1.84 -2.82
C ARG A 81 2.48 -2.11 -1.60
N PRO A 82 1.53 -3.07 -1.63
CA PRO A 82 0.72 -3.34 -0.45
C PRO A 82 1.58 -3.87 0.71
N SER A 83 2.62 -4.66 0.45
CA SER A 83 3.53 -5.12 1.51
C SER A 83 4.22 -3.95 2.21
N ALA A 84 4.73 -2.99 1.45
CA ALA A 84 5.34 -1.78 2.02
C ALA A 84 4.35 -0.94 2.83
N VAL A 85 3.10 -0.84 2.38
CA VAL A 85 2.03 -0.14 3.14
C VAL A 85 1.72 -0.87 4.45
N VAL A 86 1.60 -2.19 4.44
CA VAL A 86 1.35 -3.00 5.64
C VAL A 86 2.49 -2.80 6.66
N LEU A 87 3.74 -2.90 6.20
CA LEU A 87 4.91 -2.69 7.06
C LEU A 87 4.97 -1.25 7.60
N ALA A 88 4.67 -0.25 6.77
CA ALA A 88 4.66 1.16 7.18
C ALA A 88 3.57 1.43 8.23
N ALA A 89 2.36 0.93 7.99
CA ALA A 89 1.24 1.05 8.92
C ALA A 89 1.54 0.36 10.26
N GLY A 90 2.16 -0.82 10.22
CA GLY A 90 2.55 -1.55 11.44
C GLY A 90 3.71 -0.90 12.21
N LEU A 91 4.60 -0.17 11.53
CA LEU A 91 5.77 0.46 12.13
C LEU A 91 5.40 1.67 13.01
N VAL A 92 4.37 2.42 12.64
CA VAL A 92 3.96 3.65 13.33
C VAL A 92 3.51 3.36 14.79
N PRO A 93 2.54 2.47 15.06
CA PRO A 93 2.14 2.13 16.43
C PRO A 93 3.30 1.55 17.24
N THR A 94 4.15 0.71 16.66
CA THR A 94 5.31 0.14 17.37
C THR A 94 6.35 1.18 17.76
N THR A 95 6.52 2.21 16.94
CA THR A 95 7.50 3.27 17.24
C THR A 95 7.02 4.13 18.40
N VAL A 96 5.74 4.49 18.40
CA VAL A 96 5.12 5.25 19.49
C VAL A 96 5.13 4.45 20.80
N ALA A 97 4.85 3.15 20.74
CA ALA A 97 4.80 2.29 21.92
C ALA A 97 6.17 1.91 22.50
N GLY A 98 7.14 1.67 21.62
CA GLY A 98 8.44 1.12 21.99
C GLY A 98 9.44 2.18 22.46
N HIS A 99 9.38 3.40 21.92
CA HIS A 99 10.38 4.43 22.22
C HIS A 99 9.78 5.84 22.34
N PRO A 100 8.97 6.11 23.38
CA PRO A 100 8.47 7.46 23.63
C PRO A 100 9.58 8.33 24.24
N PHE A 101 10.51 8.82 23.42
CA PHE A 101 11.63 9.65 23.89
C PHE A 101 11.15 10.94 24.57
N TRP A 102 9.96 11.42 24.20
CA TRP A 102 9.26 12.57 24.78
C TRP A 102 8.96 12.42 26.27
N SER A 103 8.81 11.19 26.75
CA SER A 103 8.50 10.87 28.15
C SER A 103 9.61 10.07 28.83
N ALA A 104 10.76 9.89 28.18
CA ALA A 104 11.89 9.15 28.71
C ALA A 104 12.72 10.02 29.68
N ALA A 105 13.33 9.36 30.67
CA ALA A 105 14.32 9.95 31.58
C ALA A 105 15.49 10.56 30.79
N LYS A 106 16.19 11.54 31.38
CA LYS A 106 17.20 12.34 30.66
C LYS A 106 18.36 11.48 30.14
N GLU A 107 18.68 10.42 30.86
CA GLU A 107 19.75 9.46 30.61
C GLU A 107 19.42 8.52 29.44
N GLU A 108 18.15 8.11 29.31
CA GLU A 108 17.68 7.17 28.28
C GLU A 108 17.17 7.88 27.01
N ARG A 109 16.89 9.19 27.10
CA ARG A 109 16.26 9.99 26.04
C ARG A 109 17.02 9.94 24.71
N GLN A 110 18.35 10.05 24.73
CA GLN A 110 19.16 10.01 23.51
C GLN A 110 19.06 8.65 22.79
N GLN A 111 19.03 7.56 23.56
CA GLN A 111 18.90 6.22 23.01
C GLN A 111 17.52 6.03 22.36
N HIS A 112 16.45 6.42 23.06
CA HIS A 112 15.09 6.38 22.50
C HIS A 112 14.94 7.25 21.24
N GLN A 113 15.55 8.44 21.22
CA GLN A 113 15.54 9.32 20.05
C GLN A 113 16.26 8.67 18.86
N THR A 114 17.38 7.98 19.09
CA THR A 114 18.10 7.26 18.05
C THR A 114 17.25 6.14 17.44
N HIS A 115 16.54 5.37 18.27
CA HIS A 115 15.62 4.33 17.78
C HIS A 115 14.45 4.92 17.00
N PHE A 116 13.88 6.03 17.47
CA PHE A 116 12.83 6.76 16.75
C PHE A 116 13.32 7.21 15.36
N LEU A 117 14.50 7.81 15.27
CA LEU A 117 15.07 8.27 13.99
C LEU A 117 15.37 7.12 13.04
N LYS A 118 15.84 5.97 13.53
CA LYS A 118 16.01 4.75 12.73
C LYS A 118 14.67 4.28 12.14
N ASN A 119 13.62 4.25 12.96
CA ASN A 119 12.28 3.88 12.50
C ASN A 119 11.72 4.89 11.50
N LEU A 120 12.01 6.18 11.67
CA LEU A 120 11.61 7.21 10.71
C LEU A 120 12.31 7.03 9.35
N GLY A 121 13.61 6.71 9.36
CA GLY A 121 14.35 6.37 8.13
C GLY A 121 13.78 5.13 7.44
N LEU A 122 13.46 4.09 8.20
CA LEU A 122 12.80 2.88 7.68
C LEU A 122 11.42 3.18 7.08
N LEU A 123 10.63 4.02 7.75
CA LEU A 123 9.33 4.48 7.25
C LEU A 123 9.49 5.21 5.91
N GLY A 124 10.48 6.10 5.79
CA GLY A 124 10.79 6.78 4.53
C GLY A 124 11.11 5.80 3.39
N GLY A 125 11.92 4.76 3.66
CA GLY A 125 12.21 3.71 2.69
C GLY A 125 10.98 2.89 2.28
N LEU A 126 10.09 2.58 3.23
CA LEU A 126 8.84 1.89 2.95
C LEU A 126 7.85 2.73 2.14
N LEU A 127 7.72 4.03 2.46
CA LEU A 127 6.88 4.94 1.68
C LEU A 127 7.37 5.07 0.23
N LEU A 128 8.69 5.13 0.04
CA LEU A 128 9.27 5.12 -1.30
C LEU A 128 8.95 3.81 -2.04
N ALA A 129 9.05 2.66 -1.36
CA ALA A 129 8.68 1.37 -1.94
C ALA A 129 7.17 1.24 -2.24
N ALA A 130 6.31 1.88 -1.46
CA ALA A 130 4.87 1.93 -1.69
C ALA A 130 4.50 2.80 -2.92
N ALA A 131 5.25 3.87 -3.14
CA ALA A 131 5.11 4.77 -4.27
C ALA A 131 5.80 4.27 -5.56
N ASP A 132 6.79 3.38 -5.46
CA ASP A 132 7.51 2.82 -6.61
C ASP A 132 6.58 2.02 -7.53
N THR A 133 6.50 2.45 -8.79
CA THR A 133 5.70 1.80 -9.83
C THR A 133 6.52 0.87 -10.72
N GLU A 134 7.82 0.71 -10.44
CA GLU A 134 8.76 -0.13 -11.21
C GLU A 134 8.85 0.20 -12.70
N GLY A 135 8.36 1.38 -13.12
CA GLY A 135 8.20 1.75 -14.53
C GLY A 135 6.95 1.18 -15.21
N LYS A 136 6.05 0.50 -14.48
CA LYS A 136 4.75 0.07 -15.00
C LYS A 136 3.74 1.22 -14.84
N PRO A 137 2.92 1.50 -15.87
CA PRO A 137 1.89 2.53 -15.75
C PRO A 137 0.96 2.25 -14.57
N GLY A 138 0.85 3.23 -13.67
CA GLY A 138 0.03 3.10 -12.46
C GLY A 138 -1.44 2.85 -12.77
N LEU A 139 -2.20 2.38 -11.78
CA LEU A 139 -3.63 2.07 -11.94
C LEU A 139 -4.41 3.26 -12.51
N LYS A 140 -4.11 4.48 -12.02
CA LYS A 140 -4.65 5.75 -12.52
C LYS A 140 -4.36 5.98 -14.00
N TYR A 141 -3.14 5.66 -14.46
CA TYR A 141 -2.77 5.76 -15.86
C TYR A 141 -3.58 4.78 -16.72
N ARG A 142 -3.74 3.53 -16.24
CA ARG A 142 -4.54 2.51 -16.95
C ARG A 142 -6.02 2.89 -17.03
N THR A 143 -6.60 3.45 -15.98
CA THR A 143 -8.00 3.90 -15.98
C THR A 143 -8.21 5.12 -16.87
N THR A 144 -7.34 6.13 -16.80
CA THR A 144 -7.45 7.34 -17.62
C THR A 144 -7.28 7.02 -19.11
N HIS A 145 -6.29 6.20 -19.47
CA HIS A 145 -6.08 5.86 -20.88
C HIS A 145 -7.09 4.85 -21.43
N ALA A 146 -7.69 3.99 -20.60
CA ALA A 146 -8.82 3.17 -21.04
C ALA A 146 -10.04 4.04 -21.41
N ILE A 147 -10.31 5.08 -20.60
CA ILE A 147 -11.37 6.05 -20.86
C ILE A 147 -11.06 6.88 -22.12
N ASP A 148 -9.82 7.35 -22.28
CA ASP A 148 -9.41 8.10 -23.48
C ASP A 148 -9.54 7.27 -24.75
N ARG A 149 -9.19 5.97 -24.71
CA ARG A 149 -9.36 5.07 -25.87
C ARG A 149 -10.83 4.79 -26.17
N SER A 150 -11.66 4.64 -25.13
CA SER A 150 -13.12 4.51 -25.29
C SER A 150 -13.74 5.77 -25.90
N GLN A 151 -13.38 6.96 -25.41
CA GLN A 151 -13.87 8.22 -25.96
C GLN A 151 -13.43 8.46 -27.41
N ARG A 152 -12.18 8.13 -27.75
CA ARG A 152 -11.67 8.27 -29.13
C ARG A 152 -12.35 7.30 -30.10
N SER A 153 -12.59 6.05 -29.68
CA SER A 153 -13.31 5.08 -30.50
C SER A 153 -14.79 5.46 -30.66
N ALA A 154 -15.45 5.89 -29.60
CA ALA A 154 -16.82 6.41 -29.66
C ALA A 154 -16.94 7.64 -30.59
N ARG A 155 -16.03 8.61 -30.47
CA ARG A 155 -15.99 9.79 -31.37
C ARG A 155 -15.80 9.41 -32.84
N ARG A 156 -15.00 8.38 -33.13
CA ARG A 156 -14.80 7.87 -34.50
C ARG A 156 -16.06 7.18 -35.02
N ALA A 157 -16.68 6.31 -34.23
CA ALA A 157 -17.92 5.62 -34.59
C ALA A 157 -19.07 6.61 -34.86
N VAL A 158 -19.21 7.66 -34.05
CA VAL A 158 -20.22 8.71 -34.27
C VAL A 158 -19.96 9.48 -35.57
N ARG A 159 -18.69 9.78 -35.88
CA ARG A 159 -18.32 10.47 -37.13
C ARG A 159 -18.58 9.62 -38.37
N THR A 160 -18.26 8.32 -38.33
CA THR A 160 -18.54 7.40 -39.45
C THR A 160 -20.04 7.25 -39.65
N ALA A 161 -20.80 7.01 -38.58
CA ALA A 161 -22.25 6.91 -38.64
C ALA A 161 -22.91 8.19 -39.19
N ARG A 162 -22.47 9.39 -38.77
CA ARG A 162 -22.94 10.66 -39.36
C ARG A 162 -22.64 10.78 -40.85
N ARG A 163 -21.46 10.30 -41.28
CA ARG A 163 -21.04 10.39 -42.68
C ARG A 163 -21.87 9.45 -43.56
N GLU A 164 -22.07 8.22 -43.10
CA GLU A 164 -22.92 7.22 -43.75
C GLU A 164 -24.38 7.68 -43.81
N ALA A 165 -24.93 8.21 -42.70
CA ALA A 165 -26.28 8.77 -42.68
C ALA A 165 -26.45 9.93 -43.69
N LYS A 166 -25.44 10.79 -43.82
CA LYS A 166 -25.47 11.88 -44.81
C LYS A 166 -25.42 11.34 -46.24
N ILE A 167 -24.61 10.33 -46.51
CA ILE A 167 -24.53 9.69 -47.84
C ILE A 167 -25.85 8.99 -48.17
N ALA A 168 -26.44 8.26 -47.22
CA ALA A 168 -27.74 7.62 -47.36
C ALA A 168 -28.87 8.63 -47.64
N ALA A 169 -28.88 9.77 -46.94
CA ALA A 169 -29.87 10.82 -47.17
C ALA A 169 -29.73 11.46 -48.57
N VAL A 170 -28.49 11.73 -49.00
CA VAL A 170 -28.23 12.30 -50.34
C VAL A 170 -28.60 11.31 -51.45
N SER A 171 -28.24 10.03 -51.30
CA SER A 171 -28.58 8.99 -52.27
C SER A 171 -30.10 8.75 -52.34
N ALA A 172 -30.80 8.73 -51.21
CA ALA A 172 -32.26 8.66 -51.18
C ALA A 172 -32.91 9.87 -51.87
N ALA A 173 -32.37 11.08 -51.66
CA ALA A 173 -32.87 12.29 -52.32
C ALA A 173 -32.60 12.29 -53.84
N ALA A 174 -31.44 11.76 -54.27
CA ALA A 174 -31.09 11.62 -55.68
C ALA A 174 -31.98 10.59 -56.39
N ALA A 175 -32.22 9.43 -55.77
CA ALA A 175 -33.13 8.40 -56.28
C ALA A 175 -34.57 8.93 -56.46
N ARG A 176 -35.00 9.85 -55.60
CA ARG A 176 -36.33 10.50 -55.68
C ARG A 176 -36.46 11.51 -56.83
N LYS A 177 -35.34 11.96 -57.42
CA LYS A 177 -35.29 12.97 -58.49
C LYS A 177 -35.06 12.39 -59.88
N LEU A 178 -34.84 11.09 -60.01
CA LEU A 178 -34.73 10.44 -61.32
C LEU A 178 -36.15 10.14 -61.85
N PRO A 179 -36.57 10.73 -62.98
CA PRO A 179 -37.79 10.32 -63.66
C PRO A 179 -37.59 8.91 -64.22
N GLY A 180 -38.59 8.05 -64.02
CA GLY A 180 -38.66 6.72 -64.62
C GLY A 180 -38.94 6.78 -66.12
#